data_AF-T1AEZ8-F1
#
_entry.id   AF-T1AEZ8-F1
#
_cell.length_a   1.000
_cell.length_b   1.000
_cell.length_c   1.000
_cell.angle_alpha   90.00
_cell.angle_beta   90.00
_cell.angle_gamma   90.00
#
_symmetry.space_group_name_H-M   'P 1'
#
loop_
_entity.id
_entity.type
_entity.pdbx_description
1 polymer ?
#
loop_
_entity_poly.entity_id
_entity_poly.type
_entity_poly.pdbx_seq_one_letter_code
_entity_poly.pdbx_strand_id
1 'polypeptide(L)'
;ALLSLQQKREHADLRYDVRLFTSDPDSPVLGESIESMVRPGSTVNEAADAFATSTGSHLFSKLNLAKHALSEFHANAKAFPAHISVLLDVFPAEELSIAEMPMGITPLHGLIQNFDTEFVDDDSGTYWNKRPVVGRSLNPNSQAACFDLLSSLSRHICFATAAVAASGASFRSVPVVTLGLDVAQRELIYEVHQISDWVFTIDRNMGIEFFDHGGRKNRPDYLIDYVPGASSQATHNLIISSRSSDELEAMLKPVLLGHGLSADGEQSV
;
A
#
# COMPACT_ATOMS: atom_id res chain seq x y z
N ALA A 1 3.92 -16.44 3.99
CA ALA A 1 5.15 -15.62 4.00
C ALA A 1 6.11 -16.05 5.12
N LEU A 2 5.75 -15.91 6.40
CA LEU A 2 6.65 -16.27 7.53
C LEU A 2 7.15 -17.71 7.49
N LEU A 3 6.26 -18.69 7.20
CA LEU A 3 6.68 -20.08 6.98
C LEU A 3 7.71 -20.23 5.85
N SER A 4 7.54 -19.51 4.75
CA SER A 4 8.45 -19.55 3.61
C SER A 4 9.81 -18.94 3.94
N LEU A 5 9.84 -17.86 4.75
CA LEU A 5 11.08 -17.32 5.29
C LEU A 5 11.76 -18.34 6.20
N GLN A 6 11.00 -18.98 7.08
CA GLN A 6 11.52 -19.96 8.03
C GLN A 6 12.11 -21.22 7.36
N GLN A 7 11.60 -21.60 6.19
CA GLN A 7 12.12 -22.71 5.40
C GLN A 7 13.50 -22.42 4.80
N LYS A 8 13.90 -21.15 4.68
CA LYS A 8 15.22 -20.77 4.17
C LYS A 8 16.24 -20.84 5.30
N ARG A 9 17.33 -21.58 5.06
CA ARG A 9 18.41 -21.77 6.04
C ARG A 9 19.05 -20.46 6.51
N GLU A 10 19.17 -19.49 5.61
CA GLU A 10 19.68 -18.13 5.87
C GLU A 10 18.82 -17.31 6.85
N HIS A 11 17.56 -17.70 7.05
CA HIS A 11 16.61 -17.00 7.92
C HIS A 11 16.16 -17.86 9.10
N ALA A 12 16.80 -19.02 9.29
CA ALA A 12 16.40 -20.00 10.29
C ALA A 12 16.49 -19.45 11.72
N ASP A 13 17.30 -18.42 11.96
CA ASP A 13 17.51 -17.82 13.29
C ASP A 13 16.69 -16.53 13.52
N LEU A 14 15.92 -16.09 12.53
CA LEU A 14 15.08 -14.89 12.67
C LEU A 14 14.02 -15.08 13.75
N ARG A 15 13.83 -14.03 14.55
CA ARG A 15 12.74 -13.91 15.53
C ARG A 15 11.81 -12.80 15.08
N TYR A 16 10.53 -12.99 15.35
CA TYR A 16 9.47 -12.13 14.86
C TYR A 16 8.68 -11.59 16.03
N ASP A 17 8.57 -10.27 16.12
CA ASP A 17 7.63 -9.58 17.01
C ASP A 17 6.60 -8.87 16.12
N VAL A 18 5.40 -9.44 16.05
CA VAL A 18 4.33 -8.95 15.18
C VAL A 18 3.30 -8.22 16.03
N ARG A 19 3.03 -6.98 15.70
CA ARG A 19 2.05 -6.13 16.39
C ARG A 19 0.97 -5.73 15.40
N LEU A 20 -0.28 -6.03 15.72
CA LEU A 20 -1.44 -5.70 14.89
C LEU A 20 -2.17 -4.52 15.51
N PHE A 21 -2.41 -3.47 14.72
CA PHE A 21 -3.13 -2.27 15.14
C PHE A 21 -4.46 -2.19 14.39
N THR A 22 -5.56 -1.99 15.10
CA THR A 22 -6.91 -1.93 14.53
C THR A 22 -7.85 -1.11 15.40
N SER A 23 -9.02 -0.75 14.87
CA SER A 23 -10.11 -0.15 15.65
C SER A 23 -10.79 -1.15 16.60
N ASP A 24 -10.73 -2.46 16.31
CA ASP A 24 -11.33 -3.53 17.12
C ASP A 24 -10.31 -4.64 17.44
N PRO A 25 -9.44 -4.45 18.47
CA PRO A 25 -8.38 -5.40 18.81
C PRO A 25 -8.89 -6.74 19.35
N ASP A 26 -10.09 -6.75 19.93
CA ASP A 26 -10.72 -7.94 20.52
C ASP A 26 -11.39 -8.83 19.47
N SER A 27 -11.40 -8.41 18.20
CA SER A 27 -11.95 -9.19 17.09
C SER A 27 -11.30 -10.58 17.01
N PRO A 28 -12.10 -11.67 17.02
CA PRO A 28 -11.57 -13.03 17.02
C PRO A 28 -10.91 -13.42 15.70
N VAL A 29 -11.24 -12.74 14.60
CA VAL A 29 -10.70 -13.01 13.26
C VAL A 29 -9.34 -12.33 13.06
N LEU A 30 -9.06 -11.26 13.82
CA LEU A 30 -7.80 -10.53 13.72
C LEU A 30 -6.63 -11.44 14.10
N GLY A 31 -5.70 -11.66 13.18
CA GLY A 31 -4.48 -12.42 13.45
C GLY A 31 -4.68 -13.92 13.67
N GLU A 32 -5.86 -14.49 13.46
CA GLU A 32 -6.16 -15.93 13.66
C GLU A 32 -5.16 -16.83 12.92
N SER A 33 -4.81 -16.45 11.68
CA SER A 33 -3.83 -17.18 10.87
C SER A 33 -2.42 -17.16 11.48
N ILE A 34 -2.03 -16.11 12.20
CA ILE A 34 -0.73 -16.01 12.87
C ILE A 34 -0.78 -16.75 14.22
N GLU A 35 -1.88 -16.65 14.95
CA GLU A 35 -2.10 -17.39 16.20
C GLU A 35 -2.06 -18.91 15.99
N SER A 36 -2.65 -19.40 14.91
CA SER A 36 -2.61 -20.82 14.55
C SER A 36 -1.19 -21.33 14.23
N MET A 37 -0.26 -20.45 13.85
CA MET A 37 1.16 -20.79 13.70
C MET A 37 1.88 -20.95 15.05
N VAL A 38 1.48 -20.17 16.06
CA VAL A 38 2.06 -20.24 17.42
C VAL A 38 1.55 -21.48 18.17
N ARG A 39 0.30 -21.88 17.90
CA ARG A 39 -0.34 -23.08 18.47
C ARG A 39 -0.72 -24.05 17.37
N PRO A 40 0.26 -24.70 16.72
CA PRO A 40 -0.05 -25.69 15.69
C PRO A 40 -0.92 -26.80 16.29
N GLY A 41 -2.02 -27.13 15.61
CA GLY A 41 -2.83 -28.29 15.92
C GLY A 41 -2.10 -29.60 15.61
N SER A 42 -2.84 -30.71 15.48
CA SER A 42 -2.26 -32.05 15.26
C SER A 42 -1.62 -32.29 13.88
N THR A 43 -1.78 -31.38 12.92
CA THR A 43 -1.19 -31.49 11.58
C THR A 43 0.11 -30.71 11.50
N VAL A 44 1.21 -31.46 11.59
CA VAL A 44 2.57 -30.98 11.76
C VAL A 44 3.18 -30.52 10.42
N ASN A 45 3.62 -29.27 10.37
CA ASN A 45 4.59 -28.79 9.39
C ASN A 45 5.85 -28.42 10.18
N GLU A 46 7.00 -29.00 9.83
CA GLU A 46 8.28 -28.77 10.53
C GLU A 46 8.65 -27.27 10.64
N ALA A 47 8.28 -26.48 9.64
CA ALA A 47 8.46 -25.03 9.68
C ALA A 47 7.50 -24.31 10.66
N ALA A 48 6.32 -24.87 10.91
CA ALA A 48 5.38 -24.36 11.90
C ALA A 48 5.80 -24.74 13.32
N ASP A 49 6.35 -25.95 13.51
CA ASP A 49 6.91 -26.39 14.77
C ASP A 49 8.04 -25.47 15.25
N ALA A 50 8.83 -24.90 14.33
CA ALA A 50 9.88 -23.93 14.64
C ALA A 50 9.36 -22.65 15.33
N PHE A 51 8.09 -22.28 15.15
CA PHE A 51 7.46 -21.15 15.84
C PHE A 51 6.91 -21.52 17.22
N ALA A 52 6.53 -22.79 17.40
CA ALA A 52 6.02 -23.33 18.66
C ALA A 52 7.13 -23.87 19.59
N THR A 53 8.28 -24.26 19.04
CA THR A 53 9.41 -24.78 19.81
C THR A 53 10.21 -23.63 20.45
N SER A 54 10.36 -23.72 21.76
CA SER A 54 11.23 -22.86 22.56
C SER A 54 12.67 -22.95 22.02
N THR A 55 13.25 -21.82 21.62
CA THR A 55 14.63 -21.75 21.07
C THR A 55 15.71 -21.86 22.17
N GLY A 56 15.56 -22.85 23.07
CA GLY A 56 16.49 -23.10 24.18
C GLY A 56 16.23 -22.26 25.44
N SER A 57 15.30 -21.30 25.41
CA SER A 57 14.82 -20.56 26.58
C SER A 57 13.31 -20.43 26.54
N HIS A 58 12.62 -20.99 27.53
CA HIS A 58 11.15 -20.98 27.65
C HIS A 58 10.54 -19.58 27.79
N LEU A 59 11.38 -18.55 27.94
CA LEU A 59 10.97 -17.15 28.07
C LEU A 59 10.91 -16.41 26.73
N PHE A 60 11.45 -16.97 25.64
CA PHE A 60 11.54 -16.28 24.36
C PHE A 60 11.05 -17.18 23.23
N SER A 61 9.76 -17.07 22.91
CA SER A 61 9.21 -17.65 21.69
C SER A 61 9.83 -17.01 20.46
N LYS A 62 9.85 -17.75 19.36
CA LYS A 62 10.37 -17.25 18.09
C LYS A 62 9.43 -16.26 17.41
N LEU A 63 8.14 -16.38 17.69
CA LEU A 63 7.09 -15.51 17.21
C LEU A 63 6.31 -14.98 18.41
N ASN A 64 6.32 -13.65 18.57
CA ASN A 64 5.42 -12.93 19.45
C ASN A 64 4.34 -12.26 18.61
N LEU A 65 3.11 -12.29 19.12
CA LEU A 65 1.98 -11.62 18.52
C LEU A 65 1.29 -10.77 19.59
N ALA A 66 1.13 -9.48 19.32
CA ALA A 66 0.35 -8.56 20.12
C ALA A 66 -0.71 -7.86 19.27
N LYS A 67 -1.86 -7.57 19.88
CA LYS A 67 -2.97 -6.84 19.27
C LYS A 67 -3.18 -5.56 20.08
N HIS A 68 -3.25 -4.43 19.41
CA HIS A 68 -3.35 -3.10 20.00
C HIS A 68 -4.46 -2.29 19.35
N ALA A 69 -5.08 -1.40 20.13
CA ALA A 69 -5.94 -0.38 19.55
C ALA A 69 -5.13 0.63 18.75
N LEU A 70 -5.67 1.12 17.64
CA LEU A 70 -5.03 2.22 16.89
C LEU A 70 -4.88 3.49 17.74
N SER A 71 -5.78 3.71 18.71
CA SER A 71 -5.67 4.80 19.67
C SER A 71 -4.45 4.69 20.60
N GLU A 72 -4.00 3.48 20.94
CA GLU A 72 -2.77 3.27 21.71
C GLU A 72 -1.54 3.69 20.91
N PHE A 73 -1.56 3.41 19.59
CA PHE A 73 -0.51 3.83 18.70
C PHE A 73 -0.39 5.35 18.67
N HIS A 74 -1.50 6.07 18.43
CA HIS A 74 -1.49 7.54 18.44
C HIS A 74 -1.11 8.14 19.79
N ALA A 75 -1.44 7.47 20.90
CA ALA A 75 -1.07 7.95 22.22
C ALA A 75 0.44 7.87 22.49
N ASN A 76 1.13 6.86 21.93
CA ASN A 76 2.56 6.66 22.17
C ASN A 76 3.24 5.84 21.06
N ALA A 77 3.30 6.38 19.83
CA ALA A 77 3.89 5.69 18.69
C ALA A 77 5.35 5.26 18.94
N LYS A 78 6.10 6.07 19.71
CA LYS A 78 7.52 5.80 20.06
C LYS A 78 7.74 4.51 20.86
N ALA A 79 6.70 3.99 21.51
CA ALA A 79 6.79 2.69 22.20
C ALA A 79 6.80 1.50 21.25
N PHE A 80 6.51 1.71 19.96
CA PHE A 80 6.31 0.65 18.98
C PHE A 80 7.31 0.65 17.83
N PRO A 81 8.63 0.78 18.04
CA PRO A 81 9.59 0.74 16.94
C PRO A 81 9.51 -0.60 16.21
N ALA A 82 9.68 -0.56 14.89
CA ALA A 82 9.59 -1.73 14.02
C ALA A 82 10.54 -1.64 12.82
N HIS A 83 11.12 -2.75 12.39
CA HIS A 83 11.91 -2.77 11.15
C HIS A 83 11.02 -2.61 9.91
N ILE A 84 9.83 -3.20 9.95
CA ILE A 84 8.87 -3.14 8.85
C ILE A 84 7.49 -2.84 9.44
N SER A 85 6.87 -1.78 8.95
CA SER A 85 5.45 -1.48 9.17
C SER A 85 4.68 -1.67 7.88
N VAL A 86 3.45 -2.20 7.97
CA VAL A 86 2.58 -2.42 6.82
C VAL A 86 1.26 -1.68 7.07
N LEU A 87 0.95 -0.72 6.20
CA LEU A 87 -0.34 -0.06 6.12
C LEU A 87 -1.15 -0.75 5.04
N LEU A 88 -2.26 -1.41 5.41
CA LEU A 88 -3.12 -2.14 4.49
C LEU A 88 -4.53 -1.55 4.48
N ASP A 89 -4.92 -0.91 3.38
CA ASP A 89 -6.23 -0.27 3.17
C ASP A 89 -6.69 0.54 4.40
N VAL A 90 -5.77 1.28 5.01
CA VAL A 90 -6.02 2.08 6.22
C VAL A 90 -6.83 3.33 5.90
N PHE A 91 -6.87 3.73 4.62
CA PHE A 91 -7.47 4.97 4.16
C PHE A 91 -8.73 4.66 3.34
N PRO A 92 -9.93 4.87 3.90
CA PRO A 92 -11.17 4.62 3.17
C PRO A 92 -11.34 5.62 2.02
N ALA A 93 -12.06 5.21 0.97
CA ALA A 93 -12.56 6.16 -0.01
C ALA A 93 -13.63 7.04 0.65
N GLU A 94 -13.47 8.36 0.57
CA GLU A 94 -14.32 9.33 1.25
C GLU A 94 -15.59 9.64 0.47
N GLU A 95 -15.48 9.76 -0.87
CA GLU A 95 -16.58 10.22 -1.70
C GLU A 95 -16.69 9.43 -3.01
N LEU A 96 -17.94 9.19 -3.41
CA LEU A 96 -18.30 8.69 -4.74
C LEU A 96 -19.04 9.80 -5.48
N SER A 97 -18.47 10.26 -6.58
CA SER A 97 -19.06 11.32 -7.41
C SER A 97 -19.09 10.91 -8.89
N ILE A 98 -19.56 11.81 -9.74
CA ILE A 98 -19.57 11.61 -11.20
C ILE A 98 -18.93 12.80 -11.91
N ALA A 99 -18.23 12.54 -13.01
CA ALA A 99 -17.64 13.60 -13.83
C ALA A 99 -17.78 13.29 -15.32
N GLU A 100 -18.10 14.32 -16.14
CA GLU A 100 -17.97 14.21 -17.60
C GLU A 100 -16.51 14.35 -18.01
N MET A 101 -15.99 13.39 -18.77
CA MET A 101 -14.59 13.34 -19.15
C MET A 101 -14.45 13.15 -20.67
N PRO A 102 -13.36 13.67 -21.28
CA PRO A 102 -13.08 13.39 -22.67
C PRO A 102 -12.83 11.89 -22.88
N MET A 103 -13.20 11.39 -24.05
CA MET A 103 -12.93 9.99 -24.40
C MET A 103 -11.42 9.75 -24.53
N GLY A 104 -10.92 8.80 -23.75
CA GLY A 104 -9.56 8.33 -23.82
C GLY A 104 -9.36 7.23 -24.88
N ILE A 105 -8.21 6.57 -24.78
CA ILE A 105 -7.89 5.36 -25.54
C ILE A 105 -7.97 4.18 -24.57
N THR A 106 -8.80 3.19 -24.89
CA THR A 106 -8.94 2.00 -24.04
C THR A 106 -7.88 0.95 -24.40
N PRO A 107 -7.09 0.46 -23.43
CA PRO A 107 -6.15 -0.61 -23.70
C PRO A 107 -6.89 -1.91 -24.00
N LEU A 108 -6.34 -2.68 -24.94
CA LEU A 108 -6.89 -3.97 -25.38
C LEU A 108 -8.41 -3.92 -25.64
N HIS A 109 -8.87 -2.88 -26.33
CA HIS A 109 -10.29 -2.70 -26.68
C HIS A 109 -11.25 -2.67 -25.48
N GLY A 110 -10.78 -2.23 -24.31
CA GLY A 110 -11.58 -2.18 -23.08
C GLY A 110 -11.66 -3.51 -22.32
N LEU A 111 -10.90 -4.54 -22.72
CA LEU A 111 -10.73 -5.75 -21.90
C LEU A 111 -9.96 -5.47 -20.61
N ILE A 112 -9.12 -4.44 -20.63
CA ILE A 112 -8.43 -3.94 -19.44
C ILE A 112 -9.05 -2.59 -19.09
N GLN A 113 -9.68 -2.51 -17.91
CA GLN A 113 -10.17 -1.24 -17.40
C GLN A 113 -9.01 -0.44 -16.84
N ASN A 114 -8.57 0.57 -17.58
CA ASN A 114 -7.57 1.50 -17.09
C ASN A 114 -8.22 2.58 -16.22
N PHE A 115 -7.43 3.19 -15.34
CA PHE A 115 -7.85 4.30 -14.51
C PHE A 115 -6.90 5.49 -14.71
N ASP A 116 -7.50 6.67 -14.75
CA ASP A 116 -6.80 7.94 -14.63
C ASP A 116 -6.93 8.40 -13.18
N THR A 117 -5.83 8.89 -12.60
CA THR A 117 -5.80 9.36 -11.22
C THR A 117 -5.30 10.79 -11.21
N GLU A 118 -6.14 11.70 -10.74
CA GLU A 118 -5.78 13.09 -10.53
C GLU A 118 -5.46 13.30 -9.05
N PHE A 119 -4.19 13.62 -8.78
CA PHE A 119 -3.71 13.94 -7.45
C PHE A 119 -3.84 15.46 -7.20
N VAL A 120 -4.51 15.82 -6.11
CA VAL A 120 -4.68 17.21 -5.67
C VAL A 120 -4.09 17.33 -4.28
N ASP A 121 -3.25 18.34 -4.11
CA ASP A 121 -2.52 18.53 -2.86
C ASP A 121 -2.25 20.02 -2.61
N ASP A 122 -3.21 20.64 -1.91
CA ASP A 122 -3.29 22.08 -1.66
C ASP A 122 -3.87 22.38 -0.26
N ASP A 123 -4.31 23.62 -0.04
CA ASP A 123 -4.87 24.05 1.25
C ASP A 123 -6.20 23.38 1.59
N SER A 124 -6.89 22.77 0.62
CA SER A 124 -8.14 22.04 0.85
C SER A 124 -7.89 20.63 1.41
N GLY A 125 -6.71 20.05 1.14
CA GLY A 125 -6.33 18.72 1.60
C GLY A 125 -5.47 17.97 0.60
N THR A 126 -5.39 16.66 0.81
CA THR A 126 -4.66 15.73 -0.07
C THR A 126 -5.65 14.71 -0.60
N TYR A 127 -5.82 14.66 -1.91
CA TYR A 127 -6.86 13.87 -2.58
C TYR A 127 -6.35 13.11 -3.80
N TRP A 128 -6.91 11.92 -4.01
CA TRP A 128 -6.78 11.15 -5.23
C TRP A 128 -8.17 10.95 -5.85
N ASN A 129 -8.37 11.54 -7.02
CA ASN A 129 -9.59 11.36 -7.80
C ASN A 129 -9.34 10.30 -8.86
N LYS A 130 -9.79 9.08 -8.57
CA LYS A 130 -9.61 7.92 -9.45
C LYS A 130 -10.85 7.70 -10.30
N ARG A 131 -10.66 7.62 -11.62
CA ARG A 131 -11.77 7.50 -12.59
C ARG A 131 -11.43 6.51 -13.69
N PRO A 132 -12.41 5.72 -14.19
CA PRO A 132 -12.16 4.78 -15.26
C PRO A 132 -11.93 5.54 -16.57
N VAL A 133 -10.89 5.14 -17.32
CA VAL A 133 -10.68 5.61 -18.68
C VAL A 133 -11.69 4.92 -19.58
N VAL A 134 -12.63 5.70 -20.10
CA VAL A 134 -13.59 5.26 -21.12
C VAL A 134 -13.26 5.91 -22.45
N GLY A 135 -13.41 5.18 -23.55
CA GLY A 135 -12.81 5.64 -24.77
C GLY A 135 -13.14 4.84 -26.02
N ARG A 136 -12.39 5.17 -27.06
CA ARG A 136 -12.44 4.52 -28.37
C ARG A 136 -11.21 3.63 -28.57
N SER A 137 -11.33 2.68 -29.49
CA SER A 137 -10.18 1.88 -29.90
C SER A 137 -9.16 2.71 -30.70
N LEU A 138 -7.90 2.30 -30.62
CA LEU A 138 -6.74 3.00 -31.20
C LEU A 138 -6.74 2.98 -32.74
N ASN A 139 -7.32 1.96 -33.38
CA ASN A 139 -7.32 1.78 -34.84
C ASN A 139 -8.68 1.28 -35.38
N PRO A 140 -9.71 2.15 -35.46
CA PRO A 140 -11.05 1.74 -35.92
C PRO A 140 -11.09 1.24 -37.37
N ASN A 141 -10.18 1.71 -38.24
CA ASN A 141 -10.22 1.42 -39.68
C ASN A 141 -9.55 0.08 -40.08
N SER A 142 -8.93 -0.64 -39.15
CA SER A 142 -8.14 -1.85 -39.44
C SER A 142 -8.59 -3.07 -38.62
N GLN A 143 -9.70 -2.97 -37.89
CA GLN A 143 -10.07 -3.93 -36.86
C GLN A 143 -11.47 -4.51 -37.07
N ALA A 144 -11.66 -5.75 -36.60
CA ALA A 144 -12.96 -6.41 -36.63
C ALA A 144 -13.96 -5.64 -35.74
N ALA A 145 -15.20 -5.48 -36.20
CA ALA A 145 -16.27 -4.78 -35.48
C ALA A 145 -16.49 -5.25 -34.03
N CYS A 146 -16.12 -6.50 -33.72
CA CYS A 146 -16.15 -7.06 -32.36
C CYS A 146 -15.33 -6.22 -31.35
N PHE A 147 -14.18 -5.68 -31.77
CA PHE A 147 -13.31 -4.90 -30.89
C PHE A 147 -13.88 -3.51 -30.55
N ASP A 148 -14.59 -2.89 -31.50
CA ASP A 148 -15.32 -1.65 -31.25
C ASP A 148 -16.50 -1.88 -30.30
N LEU A 149 -17.17 -3.04 -30.42
CA LEU A 149 -18.23 -3.44 -29.49
C LEU A 149 -17.70 -3.62 -28.07
N LEU A 150 -16.54 -4.26 -27.89
CA LEU A 150 -15.91 -4.40 -26.56
C LEU A 150 -15.57 -3.04 -25.93
N SER A 151 -14.98 -2.13 -26.71
CA SER A 151 -14.63 -0.78 -26.23
C SER A 151 -15.89 0.00 -25.85
N SER A 152 -16.95 -0.15 -26.65
CA SER A 152 -18.24 0.46 -26.39
C SER A 152 -18.95 -0.14 -25.18
N LEU A 153 -18.83 -1.46 -24.95
CA LEU A 153 -19.43 -2.14 -23.81
C LEU A 153 -18.85 -1.59 -22.49
N SER A 154 -17.53 -1.54 -22.35
CA SER A 154 -16.85 -0.96 -21.16
C SER A 154 -17.35 0.48 -20.90
N ARG A 155 -17.38 1.32 -21.95
CA ARG A 155 -17.89 2.69 -21.88
C ARG A 155 -19.35 2.76 -21.42
N HIS A 156 -20.24 1.93 -21.99
CA HIS A 156 -21.65 1.93 -21.60
C HIS A 156 -21.87 1.41 -20.17
N ILE A 157 -21.07 0.44 -19.72
CA ILE A 157 -21.11 -0.02 -18.32
C ILE A 157 -20.76 1.15 -17.39
N CYS A 158 -19.65 1.86 -17.63
CA CYS A 158 -19.26 3.00 -16.81
C CYS A 158 -20.32 4.12 -16.81
N PHE A 159 -20.88 4.46 -17.98
CA PHE A 159 -21.94 5.47 -18.08
C PHE A 159 -23.22 5.03 -17.37
N ALA A 160 -23.60 3.77 -17.48
CA ALA A 160 -24.76 3.23 -16.76
C ALA A 160 -24.53 3.25 -15.24
N THR A 161 -23.34 2.86 -14.77
CA THR A 161 -22.97 2.93 -13.35
C THR A 161 -23.05 4.37 -12.83
N ALA A 162 -22.50 5.34 -13.56
CA ALA A 162 -22.59 6.75 -13.20
C ALA A 162 -24.04 7.26 -13.21
N ALA A 163 -24.83 6.89 -14.22
CA ALA A 163 -26.23 7.26 -14.31
C ALA A 163 -27.03 6.70 -13.12
N VAL A 164 -26.81 5.44 -12.73
CA VAL A 164 -27.45 4.84 -11.56
C VAL A 164 -27.03 5.57 -10.27
N ALA A 165 -25.73 5.79 -10.08
CA ALA A 165 -25.21 6.48 -8.89
C ALA A 165 -25.77 7.91 -8.77
N ALA A 166 -25.93 8.61 -9.90
CA ALA A 166 -26.46 9.96 -9.96
C ALA A 166 -27.98 10.02 -10.18
N SER A 167 -28.72 8.92 -9.98
CA SER A 167 -30.18 8.87 -10.15
C SER A 167 -30.70 9.41 -11.49
N GLY A 168 -29.95 9.16 -12.57
CA GLY A 168 -30.27 9.57 -13.94
C GLY A 168 -29.90 11.01 -14.30
N ALA A 169 -29.16 11.73 -13.44
CA ALA A 169 -28.78 13.12 -13.71
C ALA A 169 -27.79 13.29 -14.88
N SER A 170 -27.02 12.24 -15.20
CA SER A 170 -26.09 12.24 -16.34
C SER A 170 -25.97 10.85 -16.98
N PHE A 171 -25.83 10.82 -18.30
CA PHE A 171 -25.63 9.61 -19.11
C PHE A 171 -24.29 9.58 -19.85
N ARG A 172 -23.44 10.60 -19.61
CA ARG A 172 -22.13 10.75 -20.27
C ARG A 172 -20.99 10.93 -19.27
N SER A 173 -21.29 10.85 -17.98
CA SER A 173 -20.31 10.88 -16.91
C SER A 173 -19.78 9.50 -16.59
N VAL A 174 -18.59 9.46 -15.97
CA VAL A 174 -18.01 8.28 -15.36
C VAL A 174 -18.05 8.41 -13.84
N PRO A 175 -18.07 7.29 -13.09
CA PRO A 175 -17.92 7.35 -11.64
C PRO A 175 -16.50 7.81 -11.28
N VAL A 176 -16.40 8.60 -10.22
CA VAL A 176 -15.14 9.04 -9.61
C VAL A 176 -15.11 8.55 -8.18
N VAL A 177 -14.02 7.89 -7.80
CA VAL A 177 -13.73 7.51 -6.43
C VAL A 177 -12.70 8.49 -5.90
N THR A 178 -13.06 9.21 -4.84
CA THR A 178 -12.16 10.15 -4.19
C THR A 178 -11.68 9.56 -2.87
N LEU A 179 -10.37 9.39 -2.75
CA LEU A 179 -9.72 9.20 -1.46
C LEU A 179 -9.19 10.56 -1.01
N GLY A 180 -9.62 11.01 0.15
CA GLY A 180 -9.02 12.15 0.85
C GLY A 180 -8.25 11.65 2.06
N LEU A 181 -7.20 12.38 2.42
CA LEU A 181 -6.50 12.19 3.68
C LEU A 181 -6.77 13.35 4.61
N ASP A 182 -7.38 13.04 5.75
CA ASP A 182 -7.53 14.00 6.83
C ASP A 182 -6.20 14.23 7.58
N VAL A 183 -6.22 15.14 8.56
CA VAL A 183 -5.03 15.47 9.35
C VAL A 183 -4.53 14.25 10.13
N ALA A 184 -5.42 13.46 10.73
CA ALA A 184 -5.06 12.32 11.56
C ALA A 184 -4.43 11.18 10.74
N GLN A 185 -4.94 10.94 9.53
CA GLN A 185 -4.41 9.94 8.60
C GLN A 185 -3.03 10.34 8.07
N ARG A 186 -2.81 11.64 7.79
CA ARG A 186 -1.49 12.15 7.42
C ARG A 186 -0.50 12.05 8.57
N GLU A 187 -0.94 12.36 9.78
CA GLU A 187 -0.16 12.17 11.00
C GLU A 187 0.19 10.70 11.21
N LEU A 188 -0.75 9.76 10.99
CA LEU A 188 -0.47 8.32 11.08
C LEU A 188 0.66 7.90 10.13
N ILE A 189 0.61 8.30 8.86
CA ILE A 189 1.67 7.99 7.89
C ILE A 189 3.00 8.53 8.40
N TYR A 190 3.02 9.77 8.89
CA TYR A 190 4.23 10.38 9.44
C TYR A 190 4.77 9.62 10.65
N GLU A 191 3.94 9.33 11.66
CA GLU A 191 4.32 8.62 12.88
C GLU A 191 4.91 7.24 12.58
N VAL A 192 4.26 6.48 11.69
CA VAL A 192 4.74 5.16 11.28
C VAL A 192 6.10 5.23 10.60
N HIS A 193 6.35 6.24 9.76
CA HIS A 193 7.67 6.42 9.13
C HIS A 193 8.75 6.91 10.12
N GLN A 194 8.37 7.54 11.22
CA GLN A 194 9.33 8.01 12.24
C GLN A 194 9.84 6.87 13.14
N ILE A 195 9.04 5.82 13.28
CA ILE A 195 9.34 4.69 14.18
C ILE A 195 9.65 3.40 13.40
N SER A 196 9.76 3.48 12.07
CA SER A 196 10.03 2.31 11.23
C SER A 196 11.15 2.53 10.23
N ASP A 197 11.95 1.48 10.04
CA ASP A 197 13.00 1.46 9.03
C ASP A 197 12.40 1.45 7.63
N TRP A 198 11.36 0.62 7.42
CA TRP A 198 10.62 0.53 6.16
C TRP A 198 9.10 0.52 6.39
N VAL A 199 8.38 1.20 5.50
CA VAL A 199 6.92 1.24 5.51
C VAL A 199 6.39 0.76 4.16
N PHE A 200 5.50 -0.24 4.23
CA PHE A 200 4.82 -0.83 3.09
C PHE A 200 3.41 -0.30 3.09
N THR A 201 3.09 0.57 2.14
CA THR A 201 1.74 1.09 1.96
C THR A 201 1.06 0.28 0.86
N ILE A 202 0.01 -0.44 1.22
CA ILE A 202 -0.80 -1.26 0.32
C ILE A 202 -2.20 -0.68 0.34
N ASP A 203 -2.56 0.06 -0.71
CA ASP A 203 -3.84 0.76 -0.78
C ASP A 203 -4.38 0.80 -2.21
N ARG A 204 -5.70 0.75 -2.37
CA ARG A 204 -6.35 0.75 -3.69
C ARG A 204 -6.28 2.09 -4.43
N ASN A 205 -6.32 3.19 -3.69
CA ASN A 205 -6.56 4.52 -4.24
C ASN A 205 -5.37 5.47 -4.00
N MET A 206 -4.67 5.32 -2.87
CA MET A 206 -3.47 6.09 -2.60
C MET A 206 -2.36 5.73 -3.59
N GLY A 207 -1.69 6.76 -4.11
CA GLY A 207 -0.57 6.63 -5.04
C GLY A 207 0.71 7.24 -4.49
N ILE A 208 1.76 7.19 -5.32
CA ILE A 208 3.12 7.62 -4.97
C ILE A 208 3.24 9.13 -4.79
N GLU A 209 2.28 9.89 -5.33
CA GLU A 209 2.31 11.34 -5.40
C GLU A 209 2.34 12.00 -4.02
N PHE A 210 1.87 11.29 -2.98
CA PHE A 210 2.02 11.74 -1.59
C PHE A 210 3.48 11.80 -1.14
N PHE A 211 4.25 10.78 -1.50
CA PHE A 211 5.64 10.61 -1.12
C PHE A 211 6.58 11.37 -2.08
N ASP A 212 6.20 11.47 -3.35
CA ASP A 212 6.92 12.20 -4.39
C ASP A 212 6.39 13.64 -4.53
N HIS A 213 6.73 14.49 -3.56
CA HIS A 213 6.29 15.89 -3.55
C HIS A 213 7.26 16.86 -4.26
N GLY A 214 8.24 16.35 -5.02
CA GLY A 214 9.12 17.17 -5.86
C GLY A 214 9.94 18.24 -5.12
N GLY A 215 10.25 18.03 -3.83
CA GLY A 215 11.09 18.94 -3.04
C GLY A 215 10.36 20.12 -2.40
N ARG A 216 9.04 19.99 -2.16
CA ARG A 216 8.28 20.99 -1.38
C ARG A 216 8.82 21.06 0.05
N LYS A 217 9.43 22.20 0.43
CA LYS A 217 10.09 22.41 1.73
C LYS A 217 9.23 22.20 2.98
N ASN A 218 7.90 22.27 2.85
CA ASN A 218 6.98 22.12 3.98
C ASN A 218 6.53 20.66 4.19
N ARG A 219 7.21 19.69 3.58
CA ARG A 219 6.86 18.27 3.69
C ARG A 219 8.05 17.42 4.09
N PRO A 220 7.81 16.34 4.86
CA PRO A 220 8.83 15.36 5.13
C PRO A 220 9.29 14.70 3.83
N ASP A 221 10.61 14.60 3.63
CA ASP A 221 11.18 13.76 2.57
C ASP A 221 11.02 12.26 2.88
N TYR A 222 10.78 11.49 1.83
CA TYR A 222 10.70 10.03 1.86
C TYR A 222 11.61 9.46 0.77
N LEU A 223 12.36 8.42 1.09
CA LEU A 223 12.97 7.58 0.07
C LEU A 223 11.93 6.58 -0.43
N ILE A 224 11.69 6.55 -1.73
CA ILE A 224 10.84 5.55 -2.39
C ILE A 224 11.77 4.47 -2.96
N ASP A 225 11.72 3.27 -2.39
CA ASP A 225 12.50 2.13 -2.87
C ASP A 225 11.78 1.34 -3.95
N TYR A 226 10.45 1.18 -3.80
CA TYR A 226 9.66 0.39 -4.73
C TYR A 226 8.29 0.98 -5.03
N VAL A 227 7.98 1.00 -6.31
CA VAL A 227 6.66 1.25 -6.88
C VAL A 227 6.46 0.25 -8.02
N PRO A 228 5.38 -0.55 -8.04
CA PRO A 228 5.10 -1.46 -9.13
C PRO A 228 4.81 -0.65 -10.40
N GLY A 229 5.36 -1.10 -11.53
CA GLY A 229 5.06 -0.49 -12.83
C GLY A 229 3.58 -0.59 -13.19
N ALA A 230 3.09 0.37 -13.99
CA ALA A 230 1.70 0.54 -14.43
C ALA A 230 1.04 -0.66 -15.17
N SER A 231 1.74 -1.78 -15.31
CA SER A 231 1.26 -2.99 -15.99
C SER A 231 0.56 -3.99 -15.07
N SER A 232 0.55 -3.78 -13.75
CA SER A 232 -0.15 -4.69 -12.85
C SER A 232 -1.62 -4.27 -12.77
N GLN A 233 -2.53 -5.14 -13.20
CA GLN A 233 -3.96 -5.08 -12.88
C GLN A 233 -4.20 -5.32 -11.37
N ALA A 234 -3.28 -4.89 -10.52
CA ALA A 234 -3.38 -5.04 -9.09
C ALA A 234 -4.49 -4.11 -8.59
N THR A 235 -5.39 -4.68 -7.82
CA THR A 235 -6.44 -3.93 -7.12
C THR A 235 -5.87 -3.01 -6.03
N HIS A 236 -4.59 -3.15 -5.68
CA HIS A 236 -3.88 -2.34 -4.70
C HIS A 236 -2.53 -1.89 -5.28
N ASN A 237 -2.18 -0.64 -5.00
CA ASN A 237 -0.86 -0.09 -5.19
C ASN A 237 0.00 -0.52 -3.99
N LEU A 238 1.21 -1.01 -4.25
CA LEU A 238 2.22 -1.26 -3.22
C LEU A 238 3.28 -0.15 -3.31
N ILE A 239 3.54 0.55 -2.22
CA ILE A 239 4.60 1.55 -2.16
C ILE A 239 5.48 1.18 -0.98
N ILE A 240 6.79 1.05 -1.23
CA ILE A 240 7.78 0.82 -0.18
C ILE A 240 8.58 2.10 -0.02
N SER A 241 8.51 2.68 1.16
CA SER A 241 9.15 3.95 1.50
C SER A 241 9.87 3.89 2.84
N SER A 242 10.87 4.74 3.00
CA SER A 242 11.63 4.90 4.24
C SER A 242 11.88 6.38 4.56
N ARG A 243 12.04 6.67 5.85
CA ARG A 243 12.56 7.93 6.39
C ARG A 243 13.71 7.71 7.38
N SER A 244 14.12 6.46 7.61
CA SER A 244 15.14 6.11 8.59
C SER A 244 16.53 6.40 8.02
N SER A 245 17.16 7.50 8.43
CA SER A 245 18.53 7.84 8.01
C SER A 245 19.52 6.76 8.39
N ASP A 246 19.32 6.14 9.55
CA ASP A 246 20.21 5.12 10.09
C ASP A 246 20.17 3.85 9.23
N GLU A 247 18.98 3.45 8.77
CA GLU A 247 18.82 2.33 7.85
C GLU A 247 19.45 2.64 6.48
N LEU A 248 19.21 3.85 5.95
CA LEU A 248 19.81 4.26 4.68
C LEU A 248 21.34 4.28 4.76
N GLU A 249 21.90 4.80 5.86
CA GLU A 249 23.34 4.77 6.09
C GLU A 249 23.84 3.32 6.19
N ALA A 250 23.16 2.46 6.96
CA ALA A 250 23.53 1.07 7.14
C ALA A 250 23.55 0.30 5.80
N MET A 251 22.62 0.61 4.88
CA MET A 251 22.59 0.03 3.53
C MET A 251 23.66 0.60 2.60
N LEU A 252 23.90 1.92 2.62
CA LEU A 252 24.83 2.59 1.71
C LEU A 252 26.29 2.40 2.12
N LYS A 253 26.59 2.37 3.41
CA LYS A 253 27.95 2.36 3.95
C LYS A 253 28.80 1.18 3.45
N PRO A 254 28.32 -0.08 3.41
CA PRO A 254 29.08 -1.19 2.84
C PRO A 254 29.40 -1.00 1.35
N VAL A 255 28.46 -0.43 0.59
CA VAL A 255 28.62 -0.16 -0.85
C VAL A 255 29.68 0.93 -1.07
N LEU A 256 29.58 2.03 -0.33
CA LEU A 256 30.53 3.14 -0.39
C LEU A 256 31.95 2.68 -0.01
N LEU A 257 32.08 1.91 1.06
CA LEU A 257 33.35 1.31 1.46
C LEU A 257 33.94 0.41 0.38
N GLY A 258 33.10 -0.38 -0.30
CA GLY A 258 33.50 -1.21 -1.45
C GLY A 258 34.05 -0.39 -2.63
N HIS A 259 33.66 0.88 -2.73
CA HIS A 259 34.13 1.83 -3.75
C HIS A 259 35.21 2.81 -3.23
N GLY A 260 35.70 2.65 -2.01
CA GLY A 260 36.70 3.54 -1.40
C GLY A 260 36.15 4.91 -1.02
N LEU A 261 34.83 5.04 -0.90
CA LEU A 261 34.13 6.25 -0.46
C LEU A 261 33.74 6.12 1.01
N SER A 262 33.73 7.23 1.74
CA SER A 262 33.27 7.32 3.13
C SER A 262 32.07 8.25 3.19
N ALA A 263 31.01 7.82 3.86
CA ALA A 263 29.89 8.67 4.26
C ALA A 263 30.05 8.97 5.76
N ASP A 264 30.36 10.22 6.07
CA ASP A 264 30.28 10.77 7.41
C ASP A 264 29.03 11.66 7.45
N GLY A 265 28.15 11.45 8.43
CA GLY A 265 26.84 12.11 8.55
C GLY A 265 26.87 13.64 8.70
N GLU A 266 28.05 14.26 8.62
CA GLU A 266 28.24 15.72 8.65
C GLU A 266 27.98 16.42 7.30
N GLN A 267 27.65 15.69 6.23
CA GLN A 267 27.40 16.26 4.90
C GLN A 267 25.90 16.49 4.57
N SER A 268 24.99 16.37 5.54
CA SER A 268 23.59 16.75 5.36
C SER A 268 23.46 18.28 5.30
N VAL A 269 23.08 18.81 4.13
CA VAL A 269 22.72 20.23 3.91
C VAL A 269 21.22 20.41 4.09
#